data_AF-A0A9E2FYB7-F1
#
_entry.id   AF-A0A9E2FYB7-F1
#
_cell.length_a   1.000
_cell.length_b   1.000
_cell.length_c   1.000
_cell.angle_alpha   90.00
_cell.angle_beta   90.00
_cell.angle_gamma   90.00
#
_symmetry.space_group_name_H-M   'P 1'
#
loop_
_entity.id
_entity.type
_entity.pdbx_description
1 polymer ?
#
loop_
_entity_poly.entity_id
_entity_poly.type
_entity_poly.pdbx_seq_one_letter_code
_entity_poly.pdbx_strand_id
1 'polypeptide(L)'
;MNDAFLPDYDIANRFFDALTVSKDEVITFQFFDDKDKKNKTKAICRHMKRSPTYDFLLKKQKEGCGVYVMVNAGDGIGRKKQNVVKVRALFVDLDGSPWEPATAALKPHMRVESSPGRWHLYWLVDDCNLGRFKAIQQAIAKKFNGDKSCCDLPRVLRVPGFYHLKKQPVMTALTEVNSFPRYSTQQVIDNLGLDLTASGKEATVIPKENQEKLAPAFSMAYAYTVQKTGEVIDLAAWAIQNPGFDIVGAIKPEYALGQVVDGKQHIICPFNEKHTDTAQDLATFIVNADTAHPSFNIHCCHGHCADRDRLEFLQAMLQDGWLSASILIQAPLKMKRPPRIYIPIDEIHASIEWTILSHEEHRIALHIAELMWSDEQGTLPDDDWLIARSLGMTEAQWQQYRTTLARCGWLLTEGGRLCNSIVKREFDNARTALMTAIKNGRKGGYAKAERSRVATG
;
A
#
# COMPACT_ATOMS: atom_id res chain seq x y z
N MET A 1 19.64 -13.43 -28.96
CA MET A 1 19.53 -12.36 -27.96
C MET A 1 20.29 -11.17 -28.52
N ASN A 2 19.65 -10.04 -28.79
CA ASN A 2 20.36 -8.83 -29.23
C ASN A 2 20.76 -8.04 -27.97
N ASP A 3 22.06 -7.95 -27.70
CA ASP A 3 22.67 -7.16 -26.62
C ASP A 3 22.63 -5.65 -26.87
N ALA A 4 21.87 -5.17 -27.85
CA ALA A 4 22.00 -3.81 -28.39
C ALA A 4 21.37 -2.68 -27.53
N PHE A 5 20.68 -2.99 -26.41
CA PHE A 5 19.92 -1.99 -25.64
C PHE A 5 20.06 -2.20 -24.12
N LEU A 6 21.29 -2.17 -23.61
CA LEU A 6 21.56 -2.19 -22.17
C LEU A 6 21.25 -0.82 -21.54
N PRO A 7 20.49 -0.76 -20.43
CA PRO A 7 20.25 0.46 -19.68
C PRO A 7 21.53 1.04 -19.07
N ASP A 8 21.51 2.35 -18.87
CA ASP A 8 22.49 3.07 -18.05
C ASP A 8 21.94 3.21 -16.62
N TYR A 9 22.43 2.36 -15.72
CA TYR A 9 21.98 2.36 -14.33
C TYR A 9 22.49 3.55 -13.52
N ASP A 10 23.63 4.15 -13.89
CA ASP A 10 24.17 5.31 -13.20
C ASP A 10 23.28 6.54 -13.44
N ILE A 11 22.83 6.73 -14.68
CA ILE A 11 21.83 7.75 -15.01
C ILE A 11 20.52 7.51 -14.24
N ALA A 12 20.04 6.27 -14.19
CA ALA A 12 18.82 5.94 -13.46
C ALA A 12 18.97 6.23 -11.96
N ASN A 13 20.07 5.81 -11.34
CA ASN A 13 20.36 6.04 -9.93
C ASN A 13 20.47 7.54 -9.60
N ARG A 14 21.15 8.33 -10.43
CA ARG A 14 21.21 9.80 -10.27
C ARG A 14 19.83 10.45 -10.32
N PHE A 15 18.96 10.00 -11.23
CA PHE A 15 17.59 10.48 -11.29
C PHE A 15 16.80 10.13 -10.03
N PHE A 16 16.93 8.92 -9.53
CA PHE A 16 16.26 8.52 -8.30
C PHE A 16 16.82 9.24 -7.07
N ASP A 17 18.14 9.45 -7.00
CA ASP A 17 18.82 10.21 -5.94
C ASP A 17 18.34 11.65 -5.86
N ALA A 18 18.08 12.29 -6.99
CA ALA A 18 17.44 13.60 -7.00
C ALA A 18 15.96 13.51 -6.59
N LEU A 19 15.22 12.51 -7.06
CA LEU A 19 13.76 12.42 -6.85
C LEU A 19 13.37 12.09 -5.39
N THR A 20 14.10 11.23 -4.69
CA THR A 20 13.75 10.77 -3.33
C THR A 20 14.53 11.51 -2.24
N VAL A 21 14.06 11.43 -0.99
CA VAL A 21 14.82 11.99 0.15
C VAL A 21 15.83 10.97 0.68
N SER A 22 15.45 9.70 0.71
CA SER A 22 16.27 8.61 1.23
C SER A 22 16.51 7.55 0.16
N LYS A 23 17.64 6.83 0.29
CA LYS A 23 17.96 5.66 -0.53
C LYS A 23 17.05 4.47 -0.23
N ASP A 24 16.45 4.44 0.96
CA ASP A 24 15.51 3.40 1.40
C ASP A 24 14.07 3.62 0.93
N GLU A 25 13.79 4.79 0.35
CA GLU A 25 12.45 5.14 -0.10
C GLU A 25 11.98 4.20 -1.22
N VAL A 26 10.79 3.62 -1.04
CA VAL A 26 10.20 2.73 -2.05
C VAL A 26 9.75 3.53 -3.26
N ILE A 27 10.08 3.01 -4.44
CA ILE A 27 9.75 3.61 -5.73
C ILE A 27 8.71 2.73 -6.43
N THR A 28 7.64 3.36 -6.89
CA THR A 28 6.59 2.69 -7.67
C THR A 28 6.93 2.75 -9.15
N PHE A 29 7.30 1.61 -9.72
CA PHE A 29 7.55 1.41 -11.13
C PHE A 29 6.30 0.93 -11.86
N GLN A 30 6.14 1.41 -13.09
CA GLN A 30 5.10 0.97 -13.99
C GLN A 30 5.71 0.62 -15.34
N PHE A 31 5.29 -0.52 -15.88
CA PHE A 31 5.70 -1.00 -17.18
C PHE A 31 4.50 -1.02 -18.11
N PHE A 32 4.69 -0.68 -19.38
CA PHE A 32 3.68 -0.78 -20.43
C PHE A 32 4.31 -1.31 -21.70
N ASP A 33 3.57 -2.05 -22.51
CA ASP A 33 4.03 -2.39 -23.86
C ASP A 33 4.18 -1.10 -24.67
N ASP A 34 5.41 -0.78 -25.08
CA ASP A 34 5.69 0.47 -25.77
C ASP A 34 5.15 0.48 -27.20
N LYS A 35 4.94 -0.71 -27.80
CA LYS A 35 4.41 -0.86 -29.17
C LYS A 35 2.89 -1.02 -29.20
N ASP A 36 2.31 -1.73 -28.23
CA ASP A 36 0.86 -1.91 -28.15
C ASP A 36 0.29 -1.45 -26.78
N LYS A 37 -0.18 -0.21 -26.73
CA LYS A 37 -0.81 0.37 -25.52
C LYS A 37 -2.04 -0.40 -25.03
N LYS A 38 -2.68 -1.24 -25.85
CA LYS A 38 -3.85 -2.06 -25.46
C LYS A 38 -3.43 -3.38 -24.81
N ASN A 39 -2.16 -3.77 -24.91
CA ASN A 39 -1.64 -4.99 -24.31
C ASN A 39 -1.50 -4.88 -22.78
N LYS A 40 -2.59 -5.15 -22.08
CA LYS A 40 -2.64 -5.12 -20.61
C LYS A 40 -1.78 -6.19 -19.94
N THR A 41 -1.32 -7.22 -20.65
CA THR A 41 -0.51 -8.30 -20.06
C THR A 41 0.89 -7.83 -19.65
N LYS A 42 1.42 -6.80 -20.32
CA LYS A 42 2.69 -6.15 -19.96
C LYS A 42 2.51 -4.96 -19.02
N ALA A 43 1.27 -4.57 -18.73
CA ALA A 43 0.96 -3.50 -17.79
C ALA A 43 1.17 -3.99 -16.35
N ILE A 44 2.38 -3.82 -15.83
CA ILE A 44 2.79 -4.33 -14.52
C ILE A 44 3.20 -3.16 -13.62
N CYS A 45 2.73 -3.18 -12.38
CA CYS A 45 3.14 -2.25 -11.33
C CYS A 45 4.02 -3.00 -10.33
N ARG A 46 5.13 -2.39 -9.91
CA ARG A 46 6.02 -2.93 -8.88
C ARG A 46 6.47 -1.82 -7.94
N HIS A 47 6.55 -2.14 -6.66
CA HIS A 47 7.06 -1.27 -5.62
C HIS A 47 8.40 -1.85 -5.18
N MET A 48 9.49 -1.11 -5.41
CA MET A 48 10.84 -1.62 -5.17
C MET A 48 11.72 -0.52 -4.61
N LYS A 49 12.66 -0.90 -3.74
CA LYS A 49 13.76 -0.03 -3.35
C LYS A 49 14.73 0.14 -4.53
N ARG A 50 15.64 1.11 -4.41
CA ARG A 50 16.76 1.26 -5.35
C ARG A 50 17.61 -0.01 -5.40
N SER A 51 18.24 -0.24 -6.55
CA SER A 51 19.14 -1.36 -6.80
C SER A 51 20.25 -0.89 -7.74
N PRO A 52 21.49 -1.38 -7.60
CA PRO A 52 22.57 -1.00 -8.52
C PRO A 52 22.36 -1.52 -9.95
N THR A 53 21.63 -2.62 -10.16
CA THR A 53 21.54 -3.30 -11.48
C THR A 53 20.12 -3.43 -12.04
N TYR A 54 19.07 -3.25 -11.22
CA TYR A 54 17.67 -3.26 -11.66
C TYR A 54 17.28 -4.40 -12.62
N ASP A 55 17.70 -5.65 -12.36
CA ASP A 55 17.51 -6.80 -13.26
C ASP A 55 16.06 -6.98 -13.75
N PHE A 56 15.09 -6.69 -12.89
CA PHE A 56 13.66 -6.74 -13.25
C PHE A 56 13.27 -5.69 -14.30
N LEU A 57 13.80 -4.46 -14.21
CA LEU A 57 13.54 -3.40 -15.18
C LEU A 57 14.18 -3.76 -16.52
N LEU A 58 15.43 -4.26 -16.51
CA LEU A 58 16.10 -4.77 -17.71
C LEU A 58 15.28 -5.86 -18.38
N LYS A 59 14.81 -6.84 -17.61
CA LYS A 59 13.94 -7.91 -18.12
C LYS A 59 12.69 -7.34 -18.79
N LYS A 60 12.02 -6.37 -18.16
CA LYS A 60 10.83 -5.73 -18.73
C LYS A 60 11.13 -4.96 -20.00
N GLN A 61 12.24 -4.23 -20.07
CA GLN A 61 12.68 -3.56 -21.29
C GLN A 61 12.96 -4.55 -22.42
N LYS A 62 13.65 -5.67 -22.13
CA LYS A 62 13.89 -6.75 -23.10
C LYS A 62 12.59 -7.40 -23.60
N GLU A 63 11.54 -7.41 -22.78
CA GLU A 63 10.19 -7.83 -23.17
C GLU A 63 9.43 -6.76 -24.01
N GLY A 64 10.07 -5.64 -24.35
CA GLY A 64 9.51 -4.55 -25.14
C GLY A 64 8.68 -3.55 -24.33
N CYS A 65 8.86 -3.50 -23.01
CA CYS A 65 8.14 -2.55 -22.17
C CYS A 65 8.89 -1.22 -22.06
N GLY A 66 8.16 -0.10 -22.06
CA GLY A 66 8.67 1.14 -21.52
C GLY A 66 8.74 1.08 -19.99
N VAL A 67 9.77 1.69 -19.42
CA VAL A 67 10.01 1.76 -17.97
C VAL A 67 9.62 3.15 -17.45
N TYR A 68 8.70 3.19 -16.50
CA TYR A 68 8.15 4.42 -15.93
C TYR A 68 8.20 4.38 -14.41
N VAL A 69 8.22 5.56 -13.79
CA VAL A 69 8.09 5.74 -12.35
C VAL A 69 6.88 6.61 -12.03
N MET A 70 6.16 6.29 -10.96
CA MET A 70 5.21 7.23 -10.35
C MET A 70 6.03 8.32 -9.64
N VAL A 71 5.92 9.56 -10.12
CA VAL A 71 6.77 10.66 -9.65
C VAL A 71 6.56 10.90 -8.16
N ASN A 72 5.30 11.02 -7.74
CA ASN A 72 4.93 11.24 -6.36
C ASN A 72 5.06 9.95 -5.51
N ALA A 73 5.27 10.12 -4.20
CA ALA A 73 5.46 9.01 -3.29
C ALA A 73 4.15 8.26 -3.07
N GLY A 74 4.22 6.94 -3.11
CA GLY A 74 3.08 6.06 -2.86
C GLY A 74 3.23 5.30 -1.55
N ASP A 75 2.12 4.71 -1.10
CA ASP A 75 2.02 3.83 0.06
C ASP A 75 2.70 2.44 -0.13
N GLY A 76 3.24 2.15 -1.31
CA GLY A 76 3.85 0.85 -1.63
C GLY A 76 2.87 -0.29 -1.91
N ILE A 77 1.55 -0.01 -1.92
CA ILE A 77 0.48 -0.98 -2.14
C ILE A 77 -0.08 -0.86 -3.56
N GLY A 78 -0.24 0.36 -4.05
CA GLY A 78 -0.89 0.61 -5.34
C GLY A 78 -0.45 1.87 -6.07
N ARG A 79 -1.13 2.13 -7.19
CA ARG A 79 -0.88 3.25 -8.11
C ARG A 79 -2.19 3.95 -8.51
N LYS A 80 -3.09 4.14 -7.55
CA LYS A 80 -4.29 4.98 -7.68
C LYS A 80 -4.07 6.30 -6.95
N LYS A 81 -4.96 7.29 -7.16
CA LYS A 81 -4.92 8.58 -6.46
C LYS A 81 -4.80 8.43 -4.94
N GLN A 82 -5.60 7.53 -4.36
CA GLN A 82 -5.62 7.23 -2.92
C GLN A 82 -4.33 6.59 -2.38
N ASN A 83 -3.47 6.06 -3.26
CA ASN A 83 -2.21 5.46 -2.85
C ASN A 83 -1.09 6.50 -2.77
N VAL A 84 -1.31 7.74 -3.23
CA VAL A 84 -0.28 8.79 -3.23
C VAL A 84 -0.28 9.47 -1.87
N VAL A 85 0.84 9.37 -1.15
CA VAL A 85 0.99 9.86 0.22
C VAL A 85 1.71 11.21 0.29
N LYS A 86 2.53 11.53 -0.71
CA LYS A 86 3.30 12.79 -0.74
C LYS A 86 3.61 13.23 -2.16
N VAL A 87 3.50 14.52 -2.42
CA VAL A 87 4.02 15.14 -3.65
C VAL A 87 5.53 15.26 -3.54
N ARG A 88 6.28 14.65 -4.46
CA ARG A 88 7.75 14.80 -4.53
C ARG A 88 8.16 15.96 -5.42
N ALA A 89 7.38 16.21 -6.47
CA ALA A 89 7.70 17.20 -7.49
C ALA A 89 6.43 17.74 -8.14
N LEU A 90 6.46 19.02 -8.48
CA LEU A 90 5.68 19.58 -9.58
C LEU A 90 6.48 19.41 -10.86
N PHE A 91 5.81 19.19 -11.99
CA PHE A 91 6.52 18.84 -13.22
C PHE A 91 5.75 19.25 -14.47
N VAL A 92 6.43 19.29 -15.60
CA VAL A 92 5.79 19.48 -16.91
C VAL A 92 6.32 18.46 -17.90
N ASP A 93 5.41 17.82 -18.64
CA ASP A 93 5.75 17.12 -19.89
C ASP A 93 5.45 18.10 -21.02
N LEU A 94 6.49 18.58 -21.69
CA LEU A 94 6.36 19.67 -22.66
C LEU A 94 5.78 19.23 -24.00
N ASP A 95 5.60 17.92 -24.25
CA ASP A 95 4.97 17.38 -25.47
C ASP A 95 5.52 17.95 -26.81
N GLY A 96 6.77 18.42 -26.83
CA GLY A 96 7.41 19.03 -28.01
C GLY A 96 7.53 20.57 -27.95
N SER A 97 6.98 21.22 -26.92
CA SER A 97 7.23 22.62 -26.61
C SER A 97 8.69 22.85 -26.11
N PRO A 98 9.28 24.03 -26.32
CA PRO A 98 10.63 24.36 -25.86
C PRO A 98 10.72 24.35 -24.34
N TRP A 99 11.88 23.92 -23.80
CA TRP A 99 12.11 23.80 -22.36
C TRP A 99 12.70 25.07 -21.74
N GLU A 100 13.31 25.92 -22.57
CA GLU A 100 14.02 27.13 -22.20
C GLU A 100 13.11 28.12 -21.45
N PRO A 101 11.86 28.42 -21.89
CA PRO A 101 11.01 29.38 -21.18
C PRO A 101 10.68 28.95 -19.75
N ALA A 102 10.41 27.66 -19.54
CA ALA A 102 10.12 27.12 -18.21
C ALA A 102 11.36 27.13 -17.31
N THR A 103 12.53 26.82 -17.86
CA THR A 103 13.81 26.85 -17.13
C THR A 103 14.25 28.27 -16.78
N ALA A 104 13.99 29.24 -17.66
CA ALA A 104 14.25 30.65 -17.41
C ALA A 104 13.34 31.22 -16.30
N ALA A 105 12.08 30.78 -16.23
CA ALA A 105 11.14 31.21 -15.19
C ALA A 105 11.52 30.67 -13.80
N LEU A 106 11.84 29.36 -13.71
CA LEU A 106 12.36 28.76 -12.50
C LEU A 106 13.26 27.59 -12.85
N LYS A 107 14.50 27.64 -12.39
CA LYS A 107 15.46 26.56 -12.64
C LYS A 107 14.94 25.23 -12.08
N PRO A 108 14.80 24.16 -12.90
CA PRO A 108 14.30 22.88 -12.44
C PRO A 108 15.41 22.10 -11.72
N HIS A 109 15.03 21.22 -10.80
CA HIS A 109 15.96 20.28 -10.17
C HIS A 109 16.42 19.19 -11.15
N MET A 110 15.55 18.80 -12.07
CA MET A 110 15.88 17.80 -13.10
C MET A 110 15.30 18.19 -14.45
N ARG A 111 16.09 18.00 -15.52
CA ARG A 111 15.61 18.03 -16.91
C ARG A 111 15.89 16.70 -17.58
N VAL A 112 14.82 16.08 -18.08
CA VAL A 112 14.86 14.79 -18.76
C VAL A 112 14.45 14.97 -20.21
N GLU A 113 15.24 14.45 -21.14
CA GLU A 113 14.83 14.30 -22.54
C GLU A 113 14.20 12.92 -22.71
N SER A 114 12.86 12.87 -22.78
CA SER A 114 12.12 11.61 -22.85
C SER A 114 12.28 10.91 -24.20
N SER A 115 12.51 11.70 -25.25
CA SER A 115 12.84 11.34 -26.64
C SER A 115 13.28 12.63 -27.36
N PRO A 116 13.88 12.56 -28.56
CA PRO A 116 14.50 13.73 -29.18
C PRO A 116 13.54 14.92 -29.29
N GLY A 117 13.93 16.04 -28.69
CA GLY A 117 13.15 17.29 -28.66
C GLY A 117 11.93 17.28 -27.74
N ARG A 118 11.79 16.29 -26.84
CA ARG A 118 10.66 16.17 -25.92
C ARG A 118 11.15 16.07 -24.48
N TRP A 119 10.65 16.96 -23.65
CA TRP A 119 11.28 17.29 -22.37
C TRP A 119 10.33 17.14 -21.20
N HIS A 120 10.82 16.58 -20.10
CA HIS A 120 10.19 16.68 -18.78
C HIS A 120 11.05 17.55 -17.87
N LEU A 121 10.43 18.51 -17.17
CA LEU A 121 11.07 19.29 -16.12
C LEU A 121 10.45 18.97 -14.77
N TYR A 122 11.27 18.93 -13.73
CA TYR A 122 10.84 18.64 -12.37
C TYR A 122 11.31 19.73 -11.41
N TRP A 123 10.38 20.28 -10.63
CA TRP A 123 10.62 21.15 -9.49
C TRP A 123 10.25 20.38 -8.23
N LEU A 124 11.26 19.93 -7.48
CA LEU A 124 11.09 19.16 -6.25
C LEU A 124 10.54 20.05 -5.15
N VAL A 125 9.56 19.51 -4.42
CA VAL A 125 8.84 20.19 -3.33
C VAL A 125 8.64 19.23 -2.14
N ASP A 126 8.33 19.78 -0.97
CA ASP A 126 8.06 19.00 0.25
C ASP A 126 6.74 19.36 0.95
N ASP A 127 6.16 20.52 0.64
CA ASP A 127 4.97 21.11 1.28
C ASP A 127 3.69 21.08 0.41
N CYS A 128 3.75 20.53 -0.80
CA CYS A 128 2.59 20.56 -1.71
C CYS A 128 1.46 19.66 -1.22
N ASN A 129 0.34 20.28 -0.85
CA ASN A 129 -0.89 19.56 -0.53
C ASN A 129 -1.43 18.77 -1.74
N LEU A 130 -1.84 17.51 -1.50
CA LEU A 130 -2.35 16.60 -2.53
C LEU A 130 -3.57 17.17 -3.29
N GLY A 131 -4.44 17.93 -2.61
CA GLY A 131 -5.63 18.57 -3.19
C GLY A 131 -5.30 19.73 -4.13
N ARG A 132 -4.18 20.43 -3.91
CA ARG A 132 -3.72 21.55 -4.76
C ARG A 132 -2.97 21.08 -6.00
N PHE A 133 -2.35 19.90 -5.94
CA PHE A 133 -1.49 19.37 -6.99
C PHE A 133 -2.08 19.48 -8.40
N LYS A 134 -3.33 19.05 -8.58
CA LYS A 134 -3.97 19.01 -9.90
C LYS A 134 -4.12 20.41 -10.51
N ALA A 135 -4.57 21.39 -9.72
CA ALA A 135 -4.75 22.75 -10.20
C ALA A 135 -3.41 23.39 -10.60
N ILE A 136 -2.37 23.18 -9.79
CA ILE A 136 -1.02 23.68 -10.06
C ILE A 136 -0.46 23.03 -11.34
N GLN A 137 -0.56 21.71 -11.49
CA GLN A 137 -0.12 21.02 -12.70
C GLN A 137 -0.84 21.50 -13.96
N GLN A 138 -2.15 21.75 -13.87
CA GLN A 138 -2.92 22.29 -14.99
C GLN A 138 -2.46 23.70 -15.37
N ALA A 139 -2.15 24.55 -14.39
CA ALA A 139 -1.61 25.88 -14.62
C ALA A 139 -0.21 25.84 -15.26
N ILE A 140 0.67 24.95 -14.78
CA ILE A 140 2.00 24.73 -15.36
C ILE A 140 1.87 24.27 -16.82
N ALA A 141 1.06 23.23 -17.09
CA ALA A 141 0.85 22.72 -18.44
C ALA A 141 0.23 23.78 -19.37
N LYS A 142 -0.72 24.58 -18.87
CA LYS A 142 -1.30 25.69 -19.62
C LYS A 142 -0.25 26.75 -19.97
N LYS A 143 0.57 27.16 -19.00
CA LYS A 143 1.55 28.23 -19.17
C LYS A 143 2.64 27.88 -20.18
N PHE A 144 3.14 26.65 -20.12
CA PHE A 144 4.26 26.20 -20.95
C PHE A 144 3.85 25.31 -22.12
N ASN A 145 2.54 25.30 -22.45
CA ASN A 145 1.97 24.49 -23.53
C ASN A 145 2.40 23.00 -23.46
N GLY A 146 2.37 22.43 -22.26
CA GLY A 146 2.65 21.02 -22.01
C GLY A 146 1.42 20.13 -22.10
N ASP A 147 1.62 18.82 -21.90
CA ASP A 147 0.54 17.82 -21.89
C ASP A 147 -0.41 18.06 -20.72
N LYS A 148 -1.62 18.53 -21.05
CA LYS A 148 -2.72 18.80 -20.09
C LYS A 148 -3.18 17.54 -19.36
N SER A 149 -2.89 16.35 -19.89
CA SER A 149 -3.21 15.08 -19.23
C SER A 149 -2.34 14.82 -18.01
N CYS A 150 -1.13 15.38 -17.94
CA CYS A 150 -0.14 15.15 -16.89
C CYS A 150 -0.42 15.95 -15.60
N CYS A 151 -1.63 15.80 -15.04
CA CYS A 151 -2.09 16.54 -13.86
C CYS A 151 -2.64 15.68 -12.71
N ASP A 152 -2.59 14.35 -12.81
CA ASP A 152 -3.04 13.45 -11.74
C ASP A 152 -1.90 13.08 -10.78
N LEU A 153 -2.25 12.87 -9.50
CA LEU A 153 -1.29 12.51 -8.45
C LEU A 153 -0.44 11.27 -8.76
N PRO A 154 -0.99 10.14 -9.26
CA PRO A 154 -0.22 8.92 -9.55
C PRO A 154 0.38 8.92 -10.96
N ARG A 155 0.64 10.09 -11.54
CA ARG A 155 1.21 10.23 -12.88
C ARG A 155 2.57 9.53 -12.95
N VAL A 156 2.73 8.75 -14.01
CA VAL A 156 3.97 8.05 -14.31
C VAL A 156 4.69 8.71 -15.48
N LEU A 157 6.00 8.87 -15.36
CA LEU A 157 6.88 9.40 -16.40
C LEU A 157 8.06 8.44 -16.65
N ARG A 158 8.67 8.53 -17.83
CA ARG A 158 9.77 7.64 -18.22
C ARG A 158 10.98 7.83 -17.33
N VAL A 159 11.65 6.71 -17.04
CA VAL A 159 12.88 6.67 -16.25
C VAL A 159 14.10 6.90 -17.16
N PRO A 160 14.95 7.91 -16.88
CA PRO A 160 16.22 8.07 -17.57
C PRO A 160 17.16 6.88 -17.41
N GLY A 161 17.99 6.65 -18.43
CA GLY A 161 18.88 5.48 -18.50
C GLY A 161 18.22 4.23 -19.10
N PHE A 162 16.89 4.20 -19.23
CA PHE A 162 16.15 3.14 -19.95
C PHE A 162 15.73 3.61 -21.35
N TYR A 163 15.48 2.64 -22.24
CA TYR A 163 15.12 2.92 -23.62
C TYR A 163 13.60 3.11 -23.80
N HIS A 164 13.25 4.11 -24.58
CA HIS A 164 11.94 4.31 -25.18
C HIS A 164 11.83 3.48 -26.47
N LEU A 165 10.96 2.46 -26.47
CA LEU A 165 10.89 1.42 -27.51
C LEU A 165 9.67 1.54 -28.45
N LYS A 166 8.89 2.63 -28.34
CA LYS A 166 7.65 2.81 -29.13
C LYS A 166 7.92 3.03 -30.63
N LYS A 167 9.08 3.57 -30.98
CA LYS A 167 9.57 3.71 -32.37
C LYS A 167 10.98 3.11 -32.46
N GLN A 168 11.90 3.77 -33.17
CA GLN A 168 13.31 3.46 -33.04
C GLN A 168 13.74 3.63 -31.57
N PRO A 169 14.46 2.66 -30.99
CA PRO A 169 14.92 2.74 -29.61
C PRO A 169 15.76 3.99 -29.37
N VAL A 170 15.37 4.79 -28.38
CA VAL A 170 16.12 5.96 -27.92
C VAL A 170 16.25 5.89 -26.41
N MET A 171 17.43 6.12 -25.86
CA MET A 171 17.61 6.20 -24.42
C MET A 171 16.97 7.50 -23.89
N THR A 172 16.11 7.40 -22.88
CA THR A 172 15.64 8.58 -22.15
C THR A 172 16.83 9.16 -21.38
N ALA A 173 17.18 10.42 -21.64
CA ALA A 173 18.39 11.04 -21.11
C ALA A 173 18.09 11.95 -19.92
N LEU A 174 18.97 11.93 -18.91
CA LEU A 174 18.97 12.92 -17.83
C LEU A 174 19.99 14.01 -18.18
N THR A 175 19.50 15.13 -18.72
CA THR A 175 20.37 16.17 -19.30
C THR A 175 20.83 17.20 -18.27
N GLU A 176 20.08 17.37 -17.19
CA GLU A 176 20.48 18.24 -16.07
C GLU A 176 19.96 17.69 -14.75
N VAL A 177 20.80 17.76 -13.71
CA VAL A 177 20.45 17.54 -12.31
C VAL A 177 21.10 18.65 -11.50
N ASN A 178 20.31 19.35 -10.71
CA ASN A 178 20.79 20.42 -9.84
C ASN A 178 20.58 20.06 -8.36
N SER A 179 21.60 20.29 -7.54
CA SER A 179 21.62 19.89 -6.13
C SER A 179 21.29 21.02 -5.15
N PHE A 180 20.45 21.98 -5.54
CA PHE A 180 19.96 23.01 -4.62
C PHE A 180 18.76 22.51 -3.80
N PRO A 181 18.41 23.17 -2.66
CA PRO A 181 17.29 22.78 -1.83
C PRO A 181 15.96 22.68 -2.60
N ARG A 182 15.02 21.89 -2.08
CA ARG A 182 13.67 21.81 -2.65
C ARG A 182 12.97 23.16 -2.52
N TYR A 183 12.13 23.47 -3.51
CA TYR A 183 11.31 24.68 -3.44
C TYR A 183 10.12 24.45 -2.53
N SER A 184 9.62 25.50 -1.88
CA SER A 184 8.25 25.50 -1.42
C SER A 184 7.29 25.54 -2.60
N THR A 185 6.09 25.02 -2.42
CA THR A 185 5.03 25.04 -3.44
C THR A 185 4.72 26.46 -3.86
N GLN A 186 4.75 27.40 -2.91
CA GLN A 186 4.51 28.81 -3.19
C GLN A 186 5.62 29.42 -4.05
N GLN A 187 6.89 29.10 -3.79
CA GLN A 187 8.00 29.52 -4.66
C GLN A 187 7.81 29.02 -6.10
N VAL A 188 7.31 27.81 -6.29
CA VAL A 188 7.02 27.30 -7.65
C VAL A 188 5.89 28.10 -8.30
N ILE A 189 4.80 28.37 -7.57
CA ILE A 189 3.66 29.15 -8.08
C ILE A 189 4.10 30.56 -8.48
N ASP A 190 4.84 31.25 -7.62
CA ASP A 190 5.21 32.65 -7.81
C ASP A 190 6.25 32.81 -8.92
N ASN A 191 7.34 32.03 -8.89
CA ASN A 191 8.42 32.17 -9.86
C ASN A 191 8.02 31.65 -11.24
N LEU A 192 7.20 30.59 -11.31
CA LEU A 192 6.59 30.21 -12.57
C LEU A 192 5.44 31.13 -12.96
N GLY A 193 5.06 32.14 -12.17
CA GLY A 193 3.98 33.10 -12.43
C GLY A 193 2.67 32.43 -12.84
N LEU A 194 2.21 31.46 -12.05
CA LEU A 194 1.02 30.66 -12.33
C LEU A 194 -0.25 31.40 -11.91
N ASP A 195 -1.18 31.55 -12.85
CA ASP A 195 -2.51 32.07 -12.54
C ASP A 195 -3.46 30.92 -12.16
N LEU A 196 -3.83 30.88 -10.88
CA LEU A 196 -4.79 29.92 -10.32
C LEU A 196 -6.21 30.50 -10.18
N THR A 197 -6.43 31.76 -10.57
CA THR A 197 -7.72 32.47 -10.39
C THR A 197 -8.77 32.08 -11.44
N ALA A 198 -8.34 31.65 -12.63
CA ALA A 198 -9.25 31.27 -13.73
C ALA A 198 -9.94 29.90 -13.55
N SER A 199 -9.58 29.10 -12.55
CA SER A 199 -10.35 27.91 -12.15
C SER A 199 -11.41 28.30 -11.11
N GLY A 200 -12.32 29.18 -11.52
CA GLY A 200 -13.47 29.66 -10.74
C GLY A 200 -14.40 28.52 -10.32
N LYS A 201 -14.06 27.86 -9.22
CA LYS A 201 -14.85 27.90 -8.00
C LYS A 201 -13.85 28.17 -6.88
N GLU A 202 -13.79 29.41 -6.40
CA GLU A 202 -13.61 29.59 -4.97
C GLU A 202 -14.75 28.84 -4.30
N ALA A 203 -14.47 27.61 -3.88
CA ALA A 203 -15.27 26.98 -2.86
C ALA A 203 -14.90 27.70 -1.55
N THR A 204 -15.53 28.85 -1.30
CA THR A 204 -15.92 29.24 0.06
C THR A 204 -16.95 28.23 0.55
N VAL A 205 -16.50 27.00 0.75
CA VAL A 205 -17.10 26.13 1.75
C VAL A 205 -16.32 26.48 3.00
N ILE A 206 -16.96 27.25 3.89
CA ILE A 206 -16.61 27.19 5.31
C ILE A 206 -16.62 25.70 5.63
N PRO A 207 -15.47 25.07 5.92
CA PRO A 207 -15.50 23.68 6.34
C PRO A 207 -16.28 23.67 7.65
N LYS A 208 -17.44 22.99 7.67
CA LYS A 208 -17.75 22.24 8.89
C LYS A 208 -16.51 21.39 9.13
N GLU A 209 -15.91 21.53 10.31
CA GLU A 209 -14.70 20.82 10.73
C GLU A 209 -14.84 19.31 10.49
N ASN A 210 -14.49 18.88 9.28
CA ASN A 210 -14.11 17.52 9.02
C ASN A 210 -12.61 17.48 9.29
N GLN A 211 -12.27 17.17 10.54
CA GLN A 211 -10.95 16.69 10.93
C GLN A 211 -10.66 15.33 10.24
N GLU A 212 -10.55 15.31 8.92
CA GLU A 212 -9.94 14.18 8.21
C GLU A 212 -8.42 14.40 8.24
N LYS A 213 -7.82 13.80 9.26
CA LYS A 213 -6.39 13.80 9.57
C LYS A 213 -5.57 13.41 8.34
N LEU A 214 -4.68 14.31 7.89
CA LEU A 214 -3.44 13.89 7.25
C LEU A 214 -2.75 12.91 8.20
N ALA A 215 -2.35 11.73 7.72
CA ALA A 215 -1.45 10.88 8.48
C ALA A 215 -0.17 11.69 8.78
N PRO A 216 0.37 11.66 10.01
CA PRO A 216 1.54 12.42 10.36
C PRO A 216 2.72 11.89 9.53
N ALA A 217 3.71 12.74 9.25
CA ALA A 217 5.02 12.25 8.85
C ALA A 217 5.50 11.24 9.89
N PHE A 218 6.07 10.11 9.44
CA PHE A 218 6.56 9.05 10.33
C PHE A 218 7.44 9.68 11.43
N SER A 219 6.97 9.59 12.66
CA SER A 219 7.63 10.20 13.82
C SER A 219 8.26 9.11 14.66
N MET A 220 9.55 9.27 14.96
CA MET A 220 10.25 8.37 15.90
C MET A 220 9.70 8.48 17.34
N ALA A 221 8.89 9.49 17.65
CA ALA A 221 8.41 9.74 19.02
C ALA A 221 7.57 8.58 19.59
N TYR A 222 6.84 7.85 18.74
CA TYR A 222 5.98 6.73 19.15
C TYR A 222 6.26 5.46 18.35
N ALA A 223 7.53 5.23 17.99
CA ALA A 223 7.93 4.03 17.27
C ALA A 223 7.90 2.81 18.20
N TYR A 224 7.23 1.74 17.78
CA TYR A 224 7.24 0.43 18.42
C TYR A 224 7.89 -0.61 17.52
N THR A 225 8.85 -1.36 18.04
CA THR A 225 9.47 -2.47 17.30
C THR A 225 8.81 -3.78 17.70
N VAL A 226 8.21 -4.46 16.72
CA VAL A 226 7.63 -5.80 16.92
C VAL A 226 8.77 -6.79 17.17
N GLN A 227 8.87 -7.29 18.40
CA GLN A 227 10.01 -8.13 18.83
C GLN A 227 10.21 -9.39 17.96
N LYS A 228 9.11 -9.98 17.45
CA LYS A 228 9.18 -11.20 16.63
C LYS A 228 9.67 -10.97 15.19
N THR A 229 9.38 -9.80 14.61
CA THR A 229 9.62 -9.53 13.17
C THR A 229 10.68 -8.45 12.93
N GLY A 230 11.04 -7.66 13.95
CA GLY A 230 11.90 -6.50 13.81
C GLY A 230 11.26 -5.31 13.09
N GLU A 231 9.97 -5.40 12.76
CA GLU A 231 9.21 -4.34 12.09
C GLU A 231 9.02 -3.14 13.03
N VAL A 232 9.28 -1.93 12.54
CA VAL A 232 9.10 -0.68 13.29
C VAL A 232 7.79 -0.03 12.85
N ILE A 233 6.88 0.14 13.80
CA ILE A 233 5.53 0.67 13.61
C ILE A 233 5.44 2.04 14.28
N ASP A 234 4.99 3.05 13.54
CA ASP A 234 4.63 4.35 14.10
C ASP A 234 3.21 4.26 14.69
N LEU A 235 3.12 4.22 16.02
CA LEU A 235 1.84 4.08 16.73
C LEU A 235 0.90 5.27 16.50
N ALA A 236 1.43 6.48 16.23
CA ALA A 236 0.60 7.64 15.92
C ALA A 236 -0.04 7.51 14.54
N ALA A 237 0.74 7.11 13.54
CA ALA A 237 0.21 6.81 12.21
C ALA A 237 -0.79 5.64 12.25
N TRP A 238 -0.48 4.60 13.02
CA TRP A 238 -1.36 3.44 13.19
C TRP A 238 -2.69 3.81 13.87
N ALA A 239 -2.67 4.57 14.97
CA ALA A 239 -3.89 4.98 15.68
C ALA A 239 -4.80 5.88 14.82
N ILE A 240 -4.22 6.66 13.89
CA ILE A 240 -4.97 7.47 12.93
C ILE A 240 -5.61 6.59 11.85
N GLN A 241 -4.94 5.52 11.43
CA GLN A 241 -5.47 4.56 10.46
C GLN A 241 -6.51 3.61 11.08
N ASN A 242 -6.53 3.48 12.40
CA ASN A 242 -7.43 2.59 13.14
C ASN A 242 -8.28 3.37 14.19
N PRO A 243 -9.11 4.34 13.76
CA PRO A 243 -9.85 5.20 14.69
C PRO A 243 -10.88 4.43 15.53
N GLY A 244 -11.40 3.31 15.01
CA GLY A 244 -12.31 2.40 15.71
C GLY A 244 -11.61 1.22 16.41
N PHE A 245 -10.31 1.35 16.73
CA PHE A 245 -9.62 0.32 17.50
C PHE A 245 -10.29 0.10 18.86
N ASP A 246 -10.70 -1.15 19.11
CA ASP A 246 -11.31 -1.59 20.35
C ASP A 246 -10.21 -1.91 21.37
N ILE A 247 -9.80 -0.89 22.12
CA ILE A 247 -8.76 -1.03 23.15
C ILE A 247 -9.28 -1.81 24.37
N VAL A 248 -10.55 -1.65 24.71
CA VAL A 248 -11.19 -2.33 25.84
C VAL A 248 -11.29 -3.83 25.60
N GLY A 249 -11.60 -4.25 24.37
CA GLY A 249 -11.60 -5.67 23.98
C GLY A 249 -10.22 -6.24 23.69
N ALA A 250 -9.20 -5.40 23.48
CA ALA A 250 -7.84 -5.84 23.19
C ALA A 250 -6.98 -6.08 24.44
N ILE A 251 -7.32 -5.46 25.58
CA ILE A 251 -6.57 -5.63 26.83
C ILE A 251 -6.71 -7.05 27.36
N LYS A 252 -5.60 -7.65 27.80
CA LYS A 252 -5.68 -8.96 28.44
C LYS A 252 -6.36 -8.87 29.82
N PRO A 253 -7.21 -9.84 30.19
CA PRO A 253 -8.04 -9.77 31.40
C PRO A 253 -7.26 -9.57 32.71
N GLU A 254 -6.03 -10.10 32.80
CA GLU A 254 -5.21 -9.99 34.01
C GLU A 254 -4.75 -8.56 34.34
N TYR A 255 -4.82 -7.63 33.38
CA TYR A 255 -4.49 -6.21 33.59
C TYR A 255 -5.74 -5.33 33.77
N ALA A 256 -6.92 -5.90 33.60
CA ALA A 256 -8.20 -5.22 33.79
C ALA A 256 -8.62 -5.26 35.27
N LEU A 257 -9.03 -4.10 35.80
CA LEU A 257 -9.54 -3.95 37.16
C LEU A 257 -11.05 -3.77 37.15
N GLY A 258 -11.77 -4.70 37.78
CA GLY A 258 -13.22 -4.65 37.89
C GLY A 258 -13.96 -4.77 36.55
N GLN A 259 -15.24 -4.43 36.56
CA GLN A 259 -16.09 -4.45 35.36
C GLN A 259 -16.02 -3.13 34.60
N VAL A 260 -16.36 -3.18 33.31
CA VAL A 260 -16.54 -1.98 32.48
C VAL A 260 -17.74 -1.18 33.00
N VAL A 261 -17.53 0.08 33.35
CA VAL A 261 -18.58 1.02 33.79
C VAL A 261 -18.58 2.22 32.84
N ASP A 262 -19.74 2.55 32.27
CA ASP A 262 -19.90 3.66 31.31
C ASP A 262 -18.89 3.64 30.15
N GLY A 263 -18.58 2.44 29.64
CA GLY A 263 -17.62 2.24 28.55
C GLY A 263 -16.14 2.37 28.94
N LYS A 264 -15.85 2.64 30.22
CA LYS A 264 -14.49 2.71 30.78
C LYS A 264 -14.12 1.37 31.42
N GLN A 265 -13.00 0.82 30.98
CA GLN A 265 -12.35 -0.30 31.67
C GLN A 265 -11.21 0.27 32.51
N HIS A 266 -11.27 0.10 33.83
CA HIS A 266 -10.14 0.41 34.68
C HIS A 266 -9.03 -0.63 34.49
N ILE A 267 -7.78 -0.17 34.52
CA ILE A 267 -6.59 -1.02 34.36
C ILE A 267 -5.55 -0.61 35.40
N ILE A 268 -4.58 -1.48 35.65
CA ILE A 268 -3.37 -1.08 36.37
C ILE A 268 -2.63 -0.05 35.51
N CYS A 269 -1.97 0.96 36.10
CA CYS A 269 -1.14 1.88 35.31
C CYS A 269 0.08 1.15 34.71
N PRO A 270 0.36 1.25 33.39
CA PRO A 270 1.60 0.72 32.81
C PRO A 270 2.88 1.32 33.41
N PHE A 271 2.78 2.47 34.08
CA PHE A 271 3.89 3.15 34.76
C PHE A 271 3.79 3.05 36.29
N ASN A 272 3.06 2.06 36.82
CA ASN A 272 2.79 1.94 38.27
C ASN A 272 4.07 1.97 39.13
N GLU A 273 5.19 1.45 38.62
CA GLU A 273 6.48 1.44 39.32
C GLU A 273 7.07 2.84 39.57
N LYS A 274 6.58 3.86 38.85
CA LYS A 274 7.01 5.26 38.99
C LYS A 274 6.11 6.07 39.92
N HIS A 275 5.09 5.45 40.50
CA HIS A 275 4.19 6.10 41.44
C HIS A 275 4.80 6.06 42.84
N THR A 276 4.63 7.15 43.59
CA THR A 276 5.04 7.22 45.01
C THR A 276 4.10 6.44 45.93
N ASP A 277 2.85 6.21 45.50
CA ASP A 277 1.86 5.34 46.13
C ASP A 277 1.48 4.23 45.13
N THR A 278 2.05 3.04 45.28
CA THR A 278 1.90 1.90 44.34
C THR A 278 0.60 1.11 44.55
N ALA A 279 -0.52 1.80 44.79
CA ALA A 279 -1.79 1.12 45.00
C ALA A 279 -2.42 0.68 43.66
N GLN A 280 -3.00 -0.53 43.64
CA GLN A 280 -3.94 -0.96 42.59
C GLN A 280 -5.26 -0.19 42.74
N ASP A 281 -5.22 1.11 42.50
CA ASP A 281 -6.40 1.96 42.52
C ASP A 281 -7.10 1.95 41.15
N LEU A 282 -8.29 2.54 41.11
CA LEU A 282 -9.08 2.68 39.88
C LEU A 282 -8.73 3.99 39.13
N ALA A 283 -7.54 4.54 39.33
CA ALA A 283 -7.20 5.86 38.78
C ALA A 283 -6.72 5.82 37.32
N THR A 284 -6.46 4.64 36.75
CA THR A 284 -6.12 4.46 35.34
C THR A 284 -7.23 3.71 34.61
N PHE A 285 -7.60 4.20 33.43
CA PHE A 285 -8.66 3.60 32.63
C PHE A 285 -8.40 3.74 31.13
N ILE A 286 -8.98 2.82 30.37
CA ILE A 286 -9.04 2.83 28.91
C ILE A 286 -10.48 2.96 28.45
N VAL A 287 -10.66 3.63 27.32
CA VAL A 287 -11.97 3.88 26.72
C VAL A 287 -11.86 3.72 25.21
N ASN A 288 -12.84 3.06 24.62
CA ASN A 288 -12.99 3.00 23.17
C ASN A 288 -13.39 4.37 22.60
N ALA A 289 -13.22 4.51 21.28
CA ALA A 289 -13.79 5.65 20.56
C ALA A 289 -15.33 5.62 20.66
N ASP A 290 -15.94 6.79 20.80
CA ASP A 290 -17.39 6.97 20.80
C ASP A 290 -17.79 8.19 19.95
N THR A 291 -19.07 8.58 20.00
CA THR A 291 -19.57 9.73 19.24
C THR A 291 -19.01 11.09 19.69
N ALA A 292 -18.50 11.20 20.92
CA ALA A 292 -17.89 12.40 21.47
C ALA A 292 -16.35 12.41 21.32
N HIS A 293 -15.73 11.24 21.28
CA HIS A 293 -14.30 11.02 21.20
C HIS A 293 -13.95 10.10 20.02
N PRO A 294 -13.47 10.64 18.88
CA PRO A 294 -13.30 9.89 17.63
C PRO A 294 -12.09 8.94 17.62
N SER A 295 -11.49 8.66 18.78
CA SER A 295 -10.33 7.78 18.96
C SER A 295 -10.34 7.23 20.38
N PHE A 296 -9.80 6.03 20.57
CA PHE A 296 -9.60 5.46 21.90
C PHE A 296 -8.74 6.37 22.78
N ASN A 297 -8.92 6.26 24.09
CA ASN A 297 -8.18 7.03 25.09
C ASN A 297 -7.62 6.11 26.19
N ILE A 298 -6.46 6.48 26.70
CA ILE A 298 -5.81 5.86 27.86
C ILE A 298 -5.43 6.99 28.78
N HIS A 299 -6.00 7.01 29.98
CA HIS A 299 -5.79 8.11 30.91
C HIS A 299 -5.49 7.58 32.31
N CYS A 300 -4.57 8.27 32.98
CA CYS A 300 -4.13 7.98 34.32
C CYS A 300 -4.18 9.29 35.13
N CYS A 301 -4.89 9.27 36.26
CA CYS A 301 -5.04 10.46 37.12
C CYS A 301 -3.86 10.69 38.09
N HIS A 302 -2.82 9.86 38.06
CA HIS A 302 -1.64 10.03 38.91
C HIS A 302 -0.75 11.18 38.40
N GLY A 303 -0.18 11.96 39.32
CA GLY A 303 0.59 13.16 38.96
C GLY A 303 1.80 12.90 38.06
N HIS A 304 2.44 11.72 38.14
CA HIS A 304 3.57 11.34 37.27
C HIS A 304 3.15 11.12 35.80
N CYS A 305 1.85 10.95 35.55
CA CYS A 305 1.28 10.63 34.25
C CYS A 305 0.60 11.83 33.57
N ALA A 306 0.55 13.00 34.23
CA ALA A 306 -0.22 14.15 33.77
C ALA A 306 0.18 14.66 32.36
N ASP A 307 1.46 14.57 31.99
CA ASP A 307 1.98 15.08 30.71
C ASP A 307 2.15 14.00 29.63
N ARG A 308 1.72 12.74 29.88
CA ARG A 308 1.92 11.63 28.93
C ARG A 308 0.81 11.57 27.90
N ASP A 309 1.19 11.40 26.63
CA ASP A 309 0.22 11.10 25.57
C ASP A 309 -0.29 9.65 25.69
N ARG A 310 -1.54 9.40 25.31
CA ARG A 310 -2.15 8.06 25.28
C ARG A 310 -1.30 7.03 24.50
N LEU A 311 -0.54 7.45 23.49
CA LEU A 311 0.33 6.58 22.71
C LEU A 311 1.56 6.11 23.48
N GLU A 312 2.02 6.85 24.49
CA GLU A 312 3.07 6.38 25.41
C GLU A 312 2.57 5.22 26.27
N PHE A 313 1.32 5.31 26.75
CA PHE A 313 0.70 4.21 27.47
C PHE A 313 0.49 3.00 26.56
N LEU A 314 0.00 3.21 25.33
CA LEU A 314 -0.16 2.14 24.35
C LEU A 314 1.18 1.45 24.05
N GLN A 315 2.25 2.22 23.90
CA GLN A 315 3.60 1.70 23.66
C GLN A 315 4.07 0.84 24.84
N ALA A 316 3.92 1.32 26.08
CA ALA A 316 4.29 0.56 27.28
C ALA A 316 3.48 -0.74 27.39
N MET A 317 2.17 -0.68 27.18
CA MET A 317 1.28 -1.84 27.18
C MET A 317 1.67 -2.89 26.12
N LEU A 318 2.15 -2.46 24.95
CA LEU A 318 2.66 -3.35 23.90
C LEU A 318 4.05 -3.92 24.22
N GLN A 319 4.89 -3.17 24.93
CA GLN A 319 6.22 -3.60 25.36
C GLN A 319 6.14 -4.65 26.46
N ASP A 320 5.24 -4.44 27.42
CA ASP A 320 5.02 -5.32 28.56
C ASP A 320 4.05 -6.47 28.24
N GLY A 321 3.54 -6.52 27.00
CA GLY A 321 2.72 -7.61 26.49
C GLY A 321 1.30 -7.65 27.05
N TRP A 322 0.78 -6.52 27.52
CA TRP A 322 -0.61 -6.34 27.93
C TRP A 322 -1.56 -6.36 26.74
N LEU A 323 -1.04 -5.97 25.57
CA LEU A 323 -1.66 -6.04 24.25
C LEU A 323 -0.81 -6.91 23.32
N SER A 324 -1.45 -7.71 22.47
CA SER A 324 -0.71 -8.45 21.44
C SER A 324 -0.22 -7.52 20.34
N ALA A 325 1.06 -7.62 19.95
CA ALA A 325 1.60 -6.87 18.82
C ALA A 325 0.89 -7.16 17.49
N SER A 326 0.14 -8.28 17.38
CA SER A 326 -0.66 -8.61 16.20
C SER A 326 -1.77 -7.61 15.89
N ILE A 327 -2.22 -6.81 16.88
CA ILE A 327 -3.19 -5.73 16.64
C ILE A 327 -2.63 -4.68 15.68
N LEU A 328 -1.30 -4.56 15.60
CA LEU A 328 -0.62 -3.57 14.78
C LEU A 328 -0.37 -4.05 13.33
N ILE A 329 -0.48 -5.37 13.08
CA ILE A 329 -0.09 -6.02 11.82
C ILE A 329 -1.33 -6.25 10.92
N GLN A 330 -2.39 -5.45 11.06
CA GLN A 330 -3.55 -5.55 10.17
C GLN A 330 -3.18 -5.15 8.73
N ALA A 331 -2.74 -6.11 7.92
CA ALA A 331 -2.81 -6.00 6.47
C ALA A 331 -4.30 -6.10 6.08
N PRO A 332 -4.88 -5.12 5.37
CA PRO A 332 -6.16 -5.36 4.72
C PRO A 332 -5.95 -6.44 3.66
N LEU A 333 -6.54 -7.62 3.85
CA LEU A 333 -6.68 -8.67 2.83
C LEU A 333 -7.30 -8.04 1.57
N LYS A 334 -6.46 -7.58 0.65
CA LYS A 334 -6.86 -7.07 -0.67
C LYS A 334 -6.27 -7.97 -1.75
N MET A 335 -6.85 -9.14 -1.92
CA MET A 335 -6.74 -9.82 -3.22
C MET A 335 -7.45 -8.99 -4.29
N LYS A 336 -6.72 -8.62 -5.35
CA LYS A 336 -7.35 -8.15 -6.60
C LYS A 336 -8.02 -9.37 -7.25
N ARG A 337 -9.35 -9.42 -7.18
CA ARG A 337 -10.27 -10.41 -7.80
C ARG A 337 -9.59 -11.75 -8.12
N PRO A 338 -9.72 -12.78 -7.28
CA PRO A 338 -9.39 -14.12 -7.71
C PRO A 338 -10.20 -14.49 -8.96
N PRO A 339 -9.73 -15.43 -9.81
CA PRO A 339 -10.60 -16.05 -10.81
C PRO A 339 -11.89 -16.49 -10.11
N ARG A 340 -13.04 -16.45 -10.81
CA ARG A 340 -14.39 -16.77 -10.26
C ARG A 340 -14.25 -17.83 -9.17
N ILE A 341 -14.56 -17.45 -7.93
CA ILE A 341 -14.49 -18.33 -6.76
C ILE A 341 -15.31 -19.58 -7.12
N TYR A 342 -14.61 -20.69 -7.34
CA TYR A 342 -15.23 -22.00 -7.50
C TYR A 342 -14.96 -22.71 -6.18
N ILE A 343 -15.67 -22.30 -5.14
CA ILE A 343 -15.76 -23.16 -3.95
C ILE A 343 -16.48 -24.41 -4.45
N PRO A 344 -15.89 -25.61 -4.32
CA PRO A 344 -16.47 -26.84 -4.83
C PRO A 344 -17.60 -27.29 -3.90
N ILE A 345 -18.66 -26.50 -3.83
CA ILE A 345 -19.79 -26.65 -2.91
C ILE A 345 -20.38 -28.06 -3.03
N ASP A 346 -20.53 -28.57 -4.25
CA ASP A 346 -21.09 -29.91 -4.49
C ASP A 346 -20.19 -31.03 -3.93
N GLU A 347 -18.86 -30.92 -4.04
CA GLU A 347 -17.93 -31.90 -3.49
C GLU A 347 -17.79 -31.78 -1.98
N ILE A 348 -17.81 -30.54 -1.45
CA ILE A 348 -17.84 -30.29 -0.02
C ILE A 348 -19.12 -30.90 0.56
N HIS A 349 -20.28 -30.67 -0.07
CA HIS A 349 -21.56 -31.23 0.34
C HIS A 349 -21.60 -32.77 0.29
N ALA A 350 -20.87 -33.38 -0.64
CA ALA A 350 -20.78 -34.83 -0.80
C ALA A 350 -19.73 -35.50 0.12
N SER A 351 -18.92 -34.71 0.83
CA SER A 351 -17.87 -35.23 1.72
C SER A 351 -18.47 -35.87 2.99
N ILE A 352 -17.84 -36.93 3.49
CA ILE A 352 -18.28 -37.63 4.72
C ILE A 352 -18.25 -36.67 5.91
N GLU A 353 -17.21 -35.84 5.95
CA GLU A 353 -16.97 -34.81 6.95
C GLU A 353 -18.15 -33.84 7.03
N TRP A 354 -18.74 -33.49 5.88
CA TRP A 354 -19.90 -32.60 5.80
C TRP A 354 -21.19 -33.22 6.35
N THR A 355 -21.37 -34.54 6.21
CA THR A 355 -22.57 -35.24 6.73
C THR A 355 -22.64 -35.28 8.25
N ILE A 356 -21.53 -34.99 8.94
CA ILE A 356 -21.38 -35.04 10.40
C ILE A 356 -21.63 -33.66 11.04
N LEU A 357 -21.56 -32.59 10.25
CA LEU A 357 -21.70 -31.21 10.73
C LEU A 357 -23.17 -30.79 10.84
N SER A 358 -23.48 -29.98 11.85
CA SER A 358 -24.74 -29.26 11.98
C SER A 358 -24.87 -28.14 10.93
N HIS A 359 -26.09 -27.63 10.77
CA HIS A 359 -26.37 -26.54 9.82
C HIS A 359 -25.58 -25.26 10.14
N GLU A 360 -25.24 -25.01 11.40
CA GLU A 360 -24.43 -23.88 11.82
C GLU A 360 -22.95 -24.11 11.51
N GLU A 361 -22.44 -25.31 11.77
CA GLU A 361 -21.07 -25.70 11.44
C GLU A 361 -20.82 -25.72 9.92
N HIS A 362 -21.83 -26.04 9.10
CA HIS A 362 -21.77 -25.87 7.64
C HIS A 362 -21.49 -24.43 7.23
N ARG A 363 -22.13 -23.46 7.88
CA ARG A 363 -21.93 -22.03 7.57
C ARG A 363 -20.52 -21.59 7.94
N ILE A 364 -20.03 -22.02 9.11
CA ILE A 364 -18.67 -21.73 9.55
C ILE A 364 -17.65 -22.37 8.60
N ALA A 365 -17.83 -23.63 8.24
CA ALA A 365 -16.98 -24.34 7.28
C ALA A 365 -16.91 -23.60 5.92
N LEU A 366 -18.04 -23.16 5.36
CA LEU A 366 -18.02 -22.41 4.09
C LEU A 366 -17.31 -21.06 4.20
N HIS A 367 -17.48 -20.35 5.32
CA HIS A 367 -16.81 -19.08 5.54
C HIS A 367 -15.29 -19.26 5.68
N ILE A 368 -14.86 -20.32 6.38
CA ILE A 368 -13.45 -20.69 6.46
C ILE A 368 -12.89 -21.05 5.07
N ALA A 369 -13.63 -21.79 4.26
CA ALA A 369 -13.21 -22.12 2.89
C ALA A 369 -13.06 -20.87 2.01
N GLU A 370 -13.96 -19.89 2.15
CA GLU A 370 -13.87 -18.59 1.46
C GLU A 370 -12.63 -17.79 1.90
N LEU A 371 -12.36 -17.77 3.21
CA LEU A 371 -11.16 -17.12 3.76
C LEU A 371 -9.89 -17.80 3.24
N MET A 372 -9.82 -19.14 3.21
CA MET A 372 -8.71 -19.89 2.62
C MET A 372 -8.52 -19.56 1.14
N TRP A 373 -9.60 -19.45 0.36
CA TRP A 373 -9.52 -19.11 -1.06
C TRP A 373 -9.03 -17.68 -1.32
N SER A 374 -9.18 -16.82 -0.31
CA SER A 374 -8.72 -15.43 -0.30
C SER A 374 -7.28 -15.26 0.19
N ASP A 375 -6.63 -16.34 0.59
CA ASP A 375 -5.21 -16.40 0.93
C ASP A 375 -4.36 -16.80 -0.28
N GLU A 376 -3.11 -16.35 -0.32
CA GLU A 376 -2.22 -16.61 -1.45
C GLU A 376 -1.80 -18.08 -1.60
N GLN A 377 -2.01 -18.89 -0.57
CA GLN A 377 -1.63 -20.30 -0.52
C GLN A 377 -2.84 -21.24 -0.50
N GLY A 378 -4.08 -20.72 -0.50
CA GLY A 378 -5.28 -21.55 -0.39
C GLY A 378 -5.46 -22.15 1.01
N THR A 379 -5.00 -21.46 2.05
CA THR A 379 -4.93 -21.91 3.46
C THR A 379 -5.11 -20.72 4.40
N LEU A 380 -5.11 -20.90 5.71
CA LEU A 380 -5.14 -19.80 6.70
C LEU A 380 -3.96 -19.89 7.66
N PRO A 381 -3.47 -18.76 8.22
CA PRO A 381 -2.61 -18.81 9.39
C PRO A 381 -3.29 -19.58 10.53
N ASP A 382 -2.54 -20.41 11.25
CA ASP A 382 -3.02 -21.07 12.47
C ASP A 382 -3.04 -20.07 13.64
N ASP A 383 -4.03 -19.18 13.63
CA ASP A 383 -4.23 -18.10 14.58
C ASP A 383 -5.73 -18.02 14.94
N ASP A 384 -6.07 -18.57 16.11
CA ASP A 384 -7.45 -18.69 16.58
C ASP A 384 -8.13 -17.33 16.78
N TRP A 385 -7.37 -16.35 17.25
CA TRP A 385 -7.86 -15.00 17.44
C TRP A 385 -8.21 -14.34 16.10
N LEU A 386 -7.34 -14.47 15.10
CA LEU A 386 -7.56 -13.93 13.75
C LEU A 386 -8.83 -14.51 13.11
N ILE A 387 -9.01 -15.81 13.25
CA ILE A 387 -10.12 -16.53 12.64
C ILE A 387 -11.44 -16.24 13.36
N ALA A 388 -11.45 -16.27 14.70
CA ALA A 388 -12.61 -15.91 15.50
C ALA A 388 -13.12 -14.49 15.15
N ARG A 389 -12.20 -13.53 15.03
CA ARG A 389 -12.52 -12.16 14.63
C ARG A 389 -13.06 -12.08 13.20
N SER A 390 -12.47 -12.82 12.26
CA SER A 390 -12.93 -12.86 10.86
C SER A 390 -14.34 -13.45 10.74
N LEU A 391 -14.71 -14.34 11.65
CA LEU A 391 -16.03 -14.94 11.76
C LEU A 391 -17.02 -14.13 12.62
N GLY A 392 -16.58 -13.04 13.26
CA GLY A 392 -17.43 -12.23 14.13
C GLY A 392 -17.85 -12.93 15.43
N MET A 393 -16.99 -13.78 16.00
CA MET A 393 -17.25 -14.55 17.22
C MET A 393 -16.06 -14.49 18.20
N THR A 394 -16.26 -14.99 19.42
CA THR A 394 -15.18 -15.10 20.43
C THR A 394 -14.21 -16.23 20.08
N GLU A 395 -12.98 -16.14 20.58
CA GLU A 395 -11.98 -17.21 20.42
C GLU A 395 -12.47 -18.53 21.02
N ALA A 396 -13.15 -18.49 22.16
CA ALA A 396 -13.74 -19.69 22.75
C ALA A 396 -14.82 -20.34 21.86
N GLN A 397 -15.67 -19.55 21.19
CA GLN A 397 -16.63 -20.06 20.21
C GLN A 397 -15.94 -20.64 18.99
N TRP A 398 -14.93 -19.94 18.46
CA TRP A 398 -14.13 -20.46 17.35
C TRP A 398 -13.44 -21.78 17.72
N GLN A 399 -12.85 -21.89 18.91
CA GLN A 399 -12.20 -23.12 19.37
C GLN A 399 -13.15 -24.32 19.41
N GLN A 400 -14.43 -24.10 19.74
CA GLN A 400 -15.44 -25.15 19.68
C GLN A 400 -15.64 -25.62 18.24
N TYR A 401 -15.83 -24.70 17.29
CA TYR A 401 -15.95 -25.06 15.87
C TYR A 401 -14.66 -25.66 15.30
N ARG A 402 -13.49 -25.09 15.62
CA ARG A 402 -12.18 -25.61 15.23
C ARG A 402 -12.02 -27.05 15.70
N THR A 403 -12.37 -27.34 16.94
CA THR A 403 -12.31 -28.70 17.50
C THR A 403 -13.24 -29.63 16.73
N THR A 404 -14.48 -29.23 16.44
CA THR A 404 -15.40 -30.06 15.66
C THR A 404 -14.90 -30.30 14.24
N LEU A 405 -14.49 -29.24 13.54
CA LEU A 405 -14.00 -29.30 12.15
C LEU A 405 -12.70 -30.12 12.05
N ALA A 406 -11.81 -30.02 13.03
CA ALA A 406 -10.60 -30.84 13.09
C ALA A 406 -10.94 -32.31 13.38
N ARG A 407 -11.85 -32.56 14.33
CA ARG A 407 -12.27 -33.93 14.70
C ARG A 407 -12.94 -34.66 13.55
N CYS A 408 -13.77 -33.99 12.76
CA CYS A 408 -14.39 -34.61 11.59
C CYS A 408 -13.45 -34.67 10.39
N GLY A 409 -12.23 -34.15 10.47
CA GLY A 409 -11.24 -34.18 9.39
C GLY A 409 -11.44 -33.08 8.33
N TRP A 410 -12.40 -32.18 8.51
CA TRP A 410 -12.64 -31.07 7.59
C TRP A 410 -11.54 -30.01 7.66
N LEU A 411 -10.97 -29.77 8.84
CA LEU A 411 -9.90 -28.78 9.07
C LEU A 411 -8.60 -29.47 9.50
N LEU A 412 -7.54 -29.27 8.73
CA LEU A 412 -6.22 -29.85 8.97
C LEU A 412 -5.23 -28.74 9.34
N THR A 413 -4.15 -29.11 10.02
CA THR A 413 -3.05 -28.18 10.36
C THR A 413 -1.75 -28.69 9.75
N GLU A 414 -1.15 -27.90 8.85
CA GLU A 414 0.07 -28.24 8.13
C GLU A 414 1.02 -27.03 8.12
N GLY A 415 2.23 -27.18 8.65
CA GLY A 415 3.26 -26.13 8.59
C GLY A 415 2.88 -24.80 9.27
N GLY A 416 2.09 -24.84 10.35
CA GLY A 416 1.61 -23.64 11.05
C GLY A 416 0.45 -22.93 10.33
N ARG A 417 -0.25 -23.64 9.45
CA ARG A 417 -1.40 -23.14 8.69
C ARG A 417 -2.55 -24.11 8.75
N LEU A 418 -3.76 -23.58 8.74
CA LEU A 418 -4.99 -24.36 8.62
C LEU A 418 -5.34 -24.57 7.15
N CYS A 419 -5.72 -25.78 6.78
CA CYS A 419 -6.10 -26.12 5.43
C CYS A 419 -7.28 -27.10 5.40
N ASN A 420 -7.97 -27.16 4.25
CA ASN A 420 -8.90 -28.22 3.93
C ASN A 420 -8.41 -28.90 2.64
N SER A 421 -8.44 -30.23 2.60
CA SER A 421 -7.86 -31.02 1.50
C SER A 421 -8.53 -30.75 0.15
N ILE A 422 -9.86 -30.60 0.13
CA ILE A 422 -10.63 -30.29 -1.08
C ILE A 422 -10.34 -28.86 -1.54
N VAL A 423 -10.41 -27.89 -0.64
CA VAL A 423 -10.14 -26.46 -0.94
C VAL A 423 -8.72 -26.29 -1.47
N LYS A 424 -7.72 -26.89 -0.82
CA LYS A 424 -6.32 -26.79 -1.22
C LYS A 424 -6.06 -27.42 -2.59
N ARG A 425 -6.61 -28.62 -2.83
CA ARG A 425 -6.51 -29.32 -4.12
C ARG A 425 -7.11 -28.47 -5.24
N GLU A 426 -8.33 -27.96 -5.05
CA GLU A 426 -8.99 -27.16 -6.08
C GLU A 426 -8.30 -25.83 -6.32
N PHE A 427 -7.75 -25.21 -5.28
CA PHE A 427 -6.92 -24.02 -5.41
C PHE A 427 -5.67 -24.32 -6.27
N ASP A 428 -4.97 -25.42 -6.01
CA ASP A 428 -3.79 -25.83 -6.77
C ASP A 428 -4.13 -26.23 -8.21
N ASN A 429 -5.26 -26.92 -8.42
CA ASN A 429 -5.79 -27.25 -9.74
C ASN A 429 -6.12 -25.99 -10.54
N ALA A 430 -6.85 -25.04 -9.95
CA ALA A 430 -7.19 -23.77 -10.56
C ALA A 430 -5.93 -22.97 -10.91
N ARG A 431 -4.95 -22.94 -10.00
CA ARG A 431 -3.65 -22.30 -10.22
C ARG A 431 -2.88 -22.98 -11.36
N THR A 432 -2.86 -24.30 -11.41
CA THR A 432 -2.20 -25.08 -12.47
C THR A 432 -2.89 -24.92 -13.82
N ALA A 433 -4.23 -24.92 -13.85
CA ALA A 433 -5.04 -24.68 -15.04
C ALA A 433 -4.83 -23.26 -15.57
N LEU A 434 -4.78 -22.26 -14.69
CA LEU A 434 -4.44 -20.88 -15.05
C LEU A 434 -3.04 -20.82 -15.68
N MET A 435 -2.04 -21.44 -15.05
CA MET A 435 -0.68 -21.49 -15.58
C MET A 435 -0.58 -22.26 -16.90
N THR A 436 -1.37 -23.31 -17.07
CA THR A 436 -1.45 -24.12 -18.30
C THR A 436 -2.18 -23.37 -19.41
N ALA A 437 -3.26 -22.65 -19.12
CA ALA A 437 -3.95 -21.78 -20.06
C ALA A 437 -3.04 -20.62 -20.53
N ILE A 438 -2.26 -20.05 -19.62
CA ILE A 438 -1.19 -19.08 -19.95
C ILE A 438 -0.15 -19.70 -20.90
N LYS A 439 0.23 -20.96 -20.68
CA LYS A 439 1.19 -21.70 -21.52
C LYS A 439 0.61 -22.13 -22.88
N ASN A 440 -0.65 -22.55 -22.93
CA ASN A 440 -1.32 -23.04 -24.14
C ASN A 440 -1.86 -21.90 -25.01
N GLY A 441 -2.29 -20.78 -24.42
CA GLY A 441 -2.58 -19.55 -25.15
C GLY A 441 -1.35 -19.04 -25.91
N ARG A 442 -0.14 -19.27 -25.36
CA ARG A 442 1.12 -19.07 -26.09
C ARG A 442 1.26 -20.05 -27.26
N LYS A 443 1.08 -21.36 -27.07
CA LYS A 443 1.20 -22.37 -28.14
C LYS A 443 0.17 -22.24 -29.28
N GLY A 444 -1.11 -21.95 -28.96
CA GLY A 444 -2.16 -21.74 -29.95
C GLY A 444 -1.95 -20.47 -30.79
N GLY A 445 -1.35 -19.44 -30.19
CA GLY A 445 -0.88 -18.25 -30.91
C GLY A 445 0.24 -18.58 -31.90
N TYR A 446 1.21 -19.43 -31.52
CA TYR A 446 2.26 -19.92 -32.41
C TYR A 446 1.70 -20.75 -33.58
N ALA A 447 0.82 -21.72 -33.32
CA ALA A 447 0.23 -22.55 -34.38
C ALA A 447 -0.66 -21.76 -35.36
N LYS A 448 -1.36 -20.71 -34.87
CA LYS A 448 -2.14 -19.80 -35.71
C LYS A 448 -1.24 -18.89 -36.56
N ALA A 449 -0.09 -18.48 -36.03
CA ALA A 449 0.93 -17.72 -36.77
C ALA A 449 1.65 -18.57 -37.83
N GLU A 450 1.78 -19.88 -37.62
CA GLU A 450 2.42 -20.82 -38.55
C GLU A 450 1.48 -21.17 -39.71
N ARG A 451 0.19 -21.47 -39.43
CA ARG A 451 -0.82 -21.72 -40.48
C ARG A 451 -1.10 -20.50 -41.36
N SER A 452 -1.00 -19.29 -40.81
CA SER A 452 -1.14 -18.06 -41.58
C SER A 452 0.07 -17.72 -42.45
N ARG A 453 1.23 -18.35 -42.23
CA ARG A 453 2.41 -18.24 -43.11
C ARG A 453 2.38 -19.23 -44.28
N VAL A 454 1.81 -20.42 -44.07
CA VAL A 454 1.69 -21.46 -45.13
C VAL A 454 0.54 -21.17 -46.09
N ALA A 455 -0.49 -20.42 -45.68
CA ALA A 455 -1.60 -20.03 -46.54
C ALA A 455 -1.31 -18.80 -47.43
N THR A 456 -0.13 -18.19 -47.30
CA THR A 456 0.28 -16.96 -48.01
C THR A 456 1.56 -17.13 -48.84
N GLY A 457 2.03 -18.36 -49.01
CA GLY A 457 3.06 -18.75 -49.97
C GLY A 457 2.50 -19.79 -50.90
#